data_AF-M8E344-F1
#
_entry.id   AF-M8E344-F1
#
_cell.length_a   1.000
_cell.length_b   1.000
_cell.length_c   1.000
_cell.angle_alpha   90.00
_cell.angle_beta   90.00
_cell.angle_gamma   90.00
#
_symmetry.space_group_name_H-M   'P 1'
#
loop_
_entity.id
_entity.type
_entity.pdbx_description
1 polymer ?
#
loop_
_entity_poly.entity_id
_entity_poly.type
_entity_poly.pdbx_seq_one_letter_code
_entity_poly.pdbx_strand_id
1 'polypeptide(L)'
;MQSETRKQLLKLFTEAGDTFLSGQKISEQLGCSRTAVWKHIEDLRREGFEVEAVRRLGYRLKQMPDKLNANELQLGLKTKRFGWNVYDQESVPSTQQLAHQLAHEGAEEGTIVIAEEQTAGRGRLNRIWHSPKGTGIWMSVILRPSIPPQQAPQLTLLVAVAVAQAIQEVTNIVPDIKWPNDILLNGKKVVGILTELQADPDQVRAVIVGIGINVNQKQFPNDIASLATSLAIETGRTFHRPKIVQTLLQKLEQLYEQYLQHGFLPIKLLWEAYAITIGQQIVARTLNGAVRGTALGITDSGTLKLQAEDGAIHYIYSADIEIKKQ
;
A
#
# COMPACT_ATOMS: atom_id res chain seq x y z
N MET A 1 2.75 -12.61 -17.19
CA MET A 1 1.56 -11.75 -17.26
C MET A 1 0.32 -12.61 -17.48
N GLN A 2 -0.71 -12.33 -16.70
CA GLN A 2 -2.01 -12.99 -16.74
C GLN A 2 -2.78 -12.63 -18.02
N SER A 3 -3.60 -13.54 -18.56
CA SER A 3 -4.36 -13.29 -19.80
C SER A 3 -5.52 -12.31 -19.58
N GLU A 4 -5.87 -11.55 -20.62
CA GLU A 4 -7.01 -10.60 -20.58
C GLU A 4 -8.34 -11.30 -20.23
N THR A 5 -8.55 -12.51 -20.77
CA THR A 5 -9.70 -13.35 -20.43
C THR A 5 -9.78 -13.67 -18.93
N ARG A 6 -8.64 -13.90 -18.27
CA ARG A 6 -8.61 -14.16 -16.82
C ARG A 6 -9.00 -12.91 -16.05
N LYS A 7 -8.48 -11.73 -16.41
CA LYS A 7 -8.86 -10.44 -15.77
C LYS A 7 -10.38 -10.19 -15.86
N GLN A 8 -10.96 -10.40 -17.04
CA GLN A 8 -12.40 -10.27 -17.26
C GLN A 8 -13.22 -11.27 -16.44
N LEU A 9 -12.75 -12.52 -16.31
CA LEU A 9 -13.40 -13.53 -15.48
C LEU A 9 -13.41 -13.12 -13.98
N LEU A 10 -12.30 -12.59 -13.47
CA LEU A 10 -12.22 -12.12 -12.08
C LEU A 10 -13.13 -10.90 -11.86
N LYS A 11 -13.21 -9.99 -12.85
CA LYS A 11 -14.15 -8.87 -12.80
C LYS A 11 -15.61 -9.34 -12.76
N LEU A 12 -15.96 -10.35 -13.56
CA LEU A 12 -17.28 -10.97 -13.52
C LEU A 12 -17.64 -11.52 -12.14
N PHE A 13 -16.72 -12.29 -11.52
CA PHE A 13 -16.94 -12.79 -10.16
C PHE A 13 -17.04 -11.67 -9.13
N THR A 14 -16.25 -10.60 -9.30
CA THR A 14 -16.31 -9.41 -8.45
C THR A 14 -17.68 -8.73 -8.50
N GLU A 15 -18.23 -8.54 -9.69
CA GLU A 15 -19.55 -7.94 -9.91
C GLU A 15 -20.69 -8.84 -9.40
N ALA A 16 -20.51 -10.17 -9.47
CA ALA A 16 -21.49 -11.13 -9.00
C ALA A 16 -21.56 -11.25 -7.47
N GLY A 17 -20.46 -10.99 -6.75
CA GLY A 17 -20.37 -11.19 -5.30
C GLY A 17 -20.76 -12.63 -4.92
N ASP A 18 -21.72 -12.78 -4.00
CA ASP A 18 -22.19 -14.08 -3.50
C ASP A 18 -23.25 -14.75 -4.40
N THR A 19 -23.48 -14.23 -5.61
CA THR A 19 -24.45 -14.78 -6.57
C THR A 19 -23.81 -15.78 -7.55
N PHE A 20 -24.63 -16.68 -8.08
CA PHE A 20 -24.17 -17.63 -9.10
C PHE A 20 -24.10 -17.00 -10.49
N LEU A 21 -23.01 -17.25 -11.20
CA LEU A 21 -22.85 -16.95 -12.62
C LEU A 21 -23.01 -18.22 -13.45
N SER A 22 -23.98 -18.23 -14.36
CA SER A 22 -24.15 -19.36 -15.28
C SER A 22 -22.94 -19.50 -16.21
N GLY A 23 -22.53 -20.74 -16.50
CA GLY A 23 -21.44 -20.99 -17.45
C GLY A 23 -21.73 -20.42 -18.85
N GLN A 24 -23.02 -20.25 -19.20
CA GLN A 24 -23.44 -19.56 -20.40
C GLN A 24 -23.12 -18.05 -20.36
N LYS A 25 -23.51 -17.37 -19.28
CA LYS A 25 -23.27 -15.93 -19.11
C LYS A 25 -21.77 -15.62 -19.14
N ILE A 26 -20.96 -16.44 -18.47
CA ILE A 26 -19.50 -16.27 -18.48
C ILE A 26 -18.95 -16.49 -19.90
N SER A 27 -19.39 -17.54 -20.59
CA SER A 27 -18.96 -17.86 -21.96
C SER A 27 -19.28 -16.73 -22.95
N GLU A 28 -20.49 -16.16 -22.88
CA GLU A 28 -20.92 -15.04 -23.71
C GLU A 28 -20.10 -13.77 -23.45
N GLN A 29 -19.85 -13.43 -22.17
CA GLN A 29 -19.07 -12.23 -21.84
C GLN A 29 -17.58 -12.35 -22.15
N LEU A 30 -17.00 -13.55 -22.02
CA LEU A 30 -15.59 -13.79 -22.32
C LEU A 30 -15.35 -14.11 -23.80
N GLY A 31 -16.39 -14.26 -24.61
CA GLY A 31 -16.26 -14.67 -26.01
C GLY A 31 -15.60 -16.04 -26.20
N CYS A 32 -15.74 -16.96 -25.24
CA CYS A 32 -15.08 -18.26 -25.25
C CYS A 32 -16.07 -19.42 -25.04
N SER A 33 -15.66 -20.66 -25.29
CA SER A 33 -16.55 -21.82 -25.12
C SER A 33 -16.80 -22.16 -23.64
N ARG A 34 -17.93 -22.80 -23.32
CA ARG A 34 -18.21 -23.29 -21.95
C ARG A 34 -17.13 -24.24 -21.42
N THR A 35 -16.49 -25.01 -22.30
CA THR A 35 -15.37 -25.87 -21.95
C THR A 35 -14.14 -25.05 -21.57
N ALA A 36 -13.88 -23.93 -22.24
CA ALA A 36 -12.82 -23.00 -21.86
C ALA A 36 -13.11 -22.33 -20.51
N VAL A 37 -14.37 -21.94 -20.26
CA VAL A 37 -14.80 -21.45 -18.95
C VAL A 37 -14.50 -22.49 -17.86
N TRP A 38 -14.90 -23.75 -18.07
CA TRP A 38 -14.61 -24.82 -17.10
C TRP A 38 -13.11 -24.96 -16.82
N LYS A 39 -12.25 -24.94 -17.85
CA LYS A 39 -10.79 -24.97 -17.66
C LYS A 39 -10.30 -23.81 -16.80
N HIS A 40 -10.76 -22.59 -17.05
CA HIS A 40 -10.41 -21.43 -16.24
C HIS A 40 -10.85 -21.60 -14.77
N ILE A 41 -12.04 -22.16 -14.52
CA ILE A 41 -12.51 -22.45 -13.16
C ILE A 41 -11.63 -23.50 -12.47
N GLU A 42 -11.24 -24.57 -13.17
CA GLU A 42 -10.34 -25.58 -12.59
C GLU A 42 -8.96 -25.02 -12.27
N ASP A 43 -8.43 -24.11 -13.10
CA ASP A 43 -7.18 -23.43 -12.79
C ASP A 43 -7.27 -22.59 -11.52
N LEU A 44 -8.37 -21.82 -11.33
CA LEU A 44 -8.61 -21.09 -10.08
C LEU A 44 -8.63 -22.05 -8.88
N ARG A 45 -9.29 -23.20 -9.00
CA ARG A 45 -9.29 -24.21 -7.93
C ARG A 45 -7.89 -24.72 -7.60
N ARG A 46 -7.04 -24.95 -8.61
CA ARG A 46 -5.63 -25.36 -8.40
C ARG A 46 -4.79 -24.28 -7.72
N GLU A 47 -5.13 -23.01 -7.95
CA GLU A 47 -4.46 -21.87 -7.32
C GLU A 47 -4.93 -21.64 -5.87
N GLY A 48 -6.01 -22.31 -5.45
CA GLY A 48 -6.50 -22.32 -4.06
C GLY A 48 -7.84 -21.62 -3.86
N PHE A 49 -8.51 -21.17 -4.94
CA PHE A 49 -9.84 -20.59 -4.86
C PHE A 49 -10.92 -21.65 -4.63
N GLU A 50 -11.82 -21.41 -3.69
CA GLU A 50 -13.00 -22.26 -3.51
C GLU A 50 -14.13 -21.79 -4.41
N VAL A 51 -14.25 -22.41 -5.58
CA VAL A 51 -15.35 -22.16 -6.52
C VAL A 51 -16.39 -23.27 -6.38
N GLU A 52 -17.57 -22.91 -5.89
CA GLU A 52 -18.75 -23.77 -5.86
C GLU A 52 -19.36 -23.88 -7.25
N ALA A 53 -19.72 -25.09 -7.67
CA ALA A 53 -20.43 -25.34 -8.92
C ALA A 53 -21.75 -26.05 -8.63
N VAL A 54 -22.87 -25.43 -9.02
CA VAL A 54 -24.22 -25.99 -8.85
C VAL A 54 -24.88 -26.17 -10.21
N ARG A 55 -25.41 -27.38 -10.45
CA ARG A 55 -26.11 -27.72 -11.70
C ARG A 55 -27.26 -26.73 -11.93
N ARG A 56 -27.37 -26.21 -13.16
CA ARG A 56 -28.36 -25.19 -13.59
C ARG A 56 -28.19 -23.78 -13.04
N LEU A 57 -27.39 -23.56 -11.98
CA LEU A 57 -27.08 -22.21 -11.47
C LEU A 57 -25.73 -21.70 -12.00
N GLY A 58 -24.73 -22.57 -12.09
CA GLY A 58 -23.39 -22.23 -12.56
C GLY A 58 -22.37 -22.18 -11.42
N TYR A 59 -21.51 -21.16 -11.42
CA TYR A 59 -20.35 -21.03 -10.54
C TYR A 59 -20.52 -19.88 -9.56
N ARG A 60 -20.04 -20.05 -8.33
CA ARG A 60 -19.95 -19.01 -7.30
C ARG A 60 -18.63 -19.14 -6.57
N LEU A 61 -17.98 -18.02 -6.28
CA LEU A 61 -16.80 -18.02 -5.44
C LEU A 61 -17.20 -18.01 -3.96
N LYS A 62 -16.66 -18.93 -3.16
CA LYS A 62 -16.91 -19.03 -1.72
C LYS A 62 -15.78 -18.46 -0.88
N GLN A 63 -14.53 -18.78 -1.23
CA GLN A 63 -13.37 -18.39 -0.45
C GLN A 63 -12.16 -18.14 -1.36
N MET A 64 -11.34 -17.18 -0.93
CA MET A 64 -10.05 -16.85 -1.54
C MET A 64 -8.92 -17.25 -0.59
N PRO A 65 -7.79 -17.76 -1.10
CA PRO A 65 -6.61 -17.98 -0.28
C PRO A 65 -6.02 -16.63 0.18
N ASP A 66 -5.29 -16.62 1.30
CA ASP A 66 -4.49 -15.46 1.73
C ASP A 66 -3.12 -15.48 1.03
N LYS A 67 -3.11 -15.27 -0.29
CA LYS A 67 -1.90 -15.18 -1.11
C LYS A 67 -1.84 -13.85 -1.84
N LEU A 68 -0.65 -13.26 -1.90
CA LEU A 68 -0.38 -12.00 -2.58
C LEU A 68 0.06 -12.25 -4.02
N ASN A 69 -0.91 -12.59 -4.89
CA ASN A 69 -0.68 -12.69 -6.32
C ASN A 69 -1.72 -11.94 -7.15
N ALA A 70 -1.49 -11.84 -8.47
CA ALA A 70 -2.35 -11.09 -9.37
C ALA A 70 -3.84 -11.47 -9.30
N ASN A 71 -4.19 -12.75 -9.23
CA ASN A 71 -5.59 -13.20 -9.29
C ASN A 71 -6.34 -12.76 -8.02
N GLU A 72 -5.79 -13.03 -6.85
CA GLU A 72 -6.38 -12.73 -5.55
C GLU A 72 -6.51 -11.22 -5.35
N LEU A 73 -5.52 -10.44 -5.81
CA LEU A 73 -5.56 -8.99 -5.72
C LEU A 73 -6.62 -8.38 -6.64
N GLN A 74 -6.70 -8.83 -7.89
CA GLN A 74 -7.63 -8.25 -8.87
C GLN A 74 -9.08 -8.67 -8.63
N LEU A 75 -9.30 -9.82 -8.00
CA LEU A 75 -10.63 -10.28 -7.63
C LEU A 75 -11.17 -9.45 -6.45
N GLY A 76 -12.05 -8.50 -6.72
CA GLY A 76 -12.53 -7.52 -5.74
C GLY A 76 -11.93 -6.12 -5.94
N LEU A 77 -11.01 -5.97 -6.88
CA LEU A 77 -10.37 -4.70 -7.17
C LEU A 77 -11.32 -3.75 -7.88
N LYS A 78 -11.44 -2.52 -7.34
CA LYS A 78 -12.38 -1.49 -7.80
C LYS A 78 -11.69 -0.29 -8.45
N THR A 79 -10.39 -0.37 -8.66
CA THR A 79 -9.60 0.68 -9.28
C THR A 79 -9.79 0.70 -10.80
N LYS A 80 -9.55 1.85 -11.41
CA LYS A 80 -9.55 2.03 -12.87
C LYS A 80 -8.21 1.62 -13.48
N ARG A 81 -7.10 1.90 -12.79
CA ARG A 81 -5.72 1.77 -13.29
C ARG A 81 -4.83 0.98 -12.32
N PHE A 82 -4.92 1.26 -11.03
CA PHE A 82 -3.92 0.77 -10.07
C PHE A 82 -4.13 -0.71 -9.72
N GLY A 83 -3.11 -1.56 -9.90
CA GLY A 83 -3.17 -2.99 -9.56
C GLY A 83 -3.70 -3.91 -10.66
N TRP A 84 -3.97 -3.40 -11.87
CA TRP A 84 -4.31 -4.25 -13.01
C TRP A 84 -3.08 -4.86 -13.70
N ASN A 85 -1.90 -4.26 -13.49
CA ASN A 85 -0.60 -4.81 -13.85
C ASN A 85 0.14 -5.19 -12.57
N VAL A 86 0.17 -6.49 -12.27
CA VAL A 86 0.76 -7.05 -11.04
C VAL A 86 1.95 -7.92 -11.39
N TYR A 87 3.07 -7.66 -10.73
CA TYR A 87 4.25 -8.50 -10.71
C TYR A 87 4.38 -9.10 -9.32
N ASP A 88 3.79 -10.28 -9.12
CA ASP A 88 3.90 -11.03 -7.87
C ASP A 88 5.15 -11.91 -7.84
N GLN A 89 5.78 -12.03 -6.67
CA GLN A 89 6.98 -12.81 -6.44
C GLN A 89 6.84 -13.63 -5.16
N GLU A 90 7.22 -14.91 -5.22
CA GLU A 90 7.21 -15.76 -4.03
C GLU A 90 8.33 -15.37 -3.04
N SER A 91 9.48 -14.95 -3.57
CA SER A 91 10.59 -14.37 -2.81
C SER A 91 11.43 -13.51 -3.75
N VAL A 92 11.81 -12.31 -3.31
CA VAL A 92 12.58 -11.33 -4.09
C VAL A 92 13.57 -10.62 -3.17
N PRO A 93 14.72 -10.11 -3.64
CA PRO A 93 15.57 -9.27 -2.80
C PRO A 93 14.82 -8.04 -2.28
N SER A 94 14.13 -7.31 -3.16
CA SER A 94 13.33 -6.14 -2.81
C SER A 94 12.29 -5.86 -3.90
N THR A 95 11.04 -5.62 -3.51
CA THR A 95 9.99 -5.16 -4.45
C THR A 95 10.33 -3.80 -5.03
N GLN A 96 11.02 -2.96 -4.24
CA GLN A 96 11.43 -1.62 -4.65
C GLN A 96 12.43 -1.68 -5.80
N GLN A 97 13.43 -2.57 -5.72
CA GLN A 97 14.44 -2.74 -6.76
C GLN A 97 13.81 -3.25 -8.08
N LEU A 98 12.92 -4.24 -7.99
CA LEU A 98 12.20 -4.74 -9.15
C LEU A 98 11.28 -3.66 -9.75
N ALA A 99 10.61 -2.86 -8.91
CA ALA A 99 9.78 -1.76 -9.39
C ALA A 99 10.59 -0.66 -10.10
N HIS A 100 11.81 -0.35 -9.63
CA HIS A 100 12.73 0.55 -10.35
C HIS A 100 13.10 0.01 -11.73
N GLN A 101 13.46 -1.27 -11.81
CA GLN A 101 13.77 -1.91 -13.10
C GLN A 101 12.59 -1.81 -14.06
N LEU A 102 11.39 -2.20 -13.60
CA LEU A 102 10.17 -2.15 -14.41
C LEU A 102 9.82 -0.71 -14.83
N ALA A 103 9.98 0.27 -13.93
CA ALA A 103 9.74 1.68 -14.25
C ALA A 103 10.70 2.18 -15.35
N HIS A 104 11.97 1.76 -15.31
CA HIS A 104 12.97 2.05 -16.34
C HIS A 104 12.64 1.38 -17.68
N GLU A 105 12.11 0.15 -17.65
CA GLU A 105 11.64 -0.59 -18.82
C GLU A 105 10.30 -0.07 -19.38
N GLY A 106 9.71 0.95 -18.77
CA GLY A 106 8.51 1.63 -19.28
C GLY A 106 7.19 1.12 -18.71
N ALA A 107 7.20 0.41 -17.57
CA ALA A 107 5.98 -0.04 -16.92
C ALA A 107 4.98 1.10 -16.68
N GLU A 108 3.69 0.81 -16.88
CA GLU A 108 2.61 1.79 -16.82
C GLU A 108 2.35 2.28 -15.39
N GLU A 109 1.76 3.47 -15.26
CA GLU A 109 1.29 3.99 -13.98
C GLU A 109 0.26 3.05 -13.34
N GLY A 110 0.38 2.84 -12.03
CA GLY A 110 -0.48 1.93 -11.29
C GLY A 110 0.00 0.47 -11.34
N THR A 111 1.10 0.18 -12.03
CA THR A 111 1.78 -1.12 -11.92
C THR A 111 2.25 -1.35 -10.49
N ILE A 112 2.01 -2.56 -9.97
CA ILE A 112 2.45 -2.96 -8.64
C ILE A 112 3.41 -4.14 -8.72
N VAL A 113 4.43 -4.11 -7.87
CA VAL A 113 5.25 -5.26 -7.53
C VAL A 113 4.86 -5.68 -6.12
N ILE A 114 4.61 -6.95 -5.91
CA ILE A 114 4.27 -7.49 -4.59
C ILE A 114 5.01 -8.79 -4.34
N ALA A 115 5.35 -9.07 -3.10
CA ALA A 115 6.02 -10.32 -2.76
C ALA A 115 5.47 -10.95 -1.49
N GLU A 116 5.54 -12.28 -1.42
CA GLU A 116 5.30 -13.01 -0.17
C GLU A 116 6.45 -12.81 0.82
N GLU A 117 7.68 -12.67 0.34
CA GLU A 117 8.90 -12.48 1.13
C GLU A 117 9.86 -11.49 0.44
N GLN A 118 10.56 -10.67 1.25
CA GLN A 118 11.78 -9.97 0.78
C GLN A 118 13.01 -10.44 1.54
N THR A 119 14.06 -10.84 0.84
CA THR A 119 15.33 -11.30 1.45
C THR A 119 16.31 -10.16 1.75
N ALA A 120 16.11 -8.99 1.14
CA ALA A 120 16.92 -7.79 1.32
C ALA A 120 16.05 -6.52 1.39
N GLY A 121 14.90 -6.60 2.08
CA GLY A 121 13.99 -5.47 2.30
C GLY A 121 14.69 -4.29 2.98
N ARG A 122 14.43 -3.07 2.49
CA ARG A 122 15.05 -1.84 3.00
C ARG A 122 14.01 -0.76 3.28
N GLY A 123 14.28 0.03 4.33
CA GLY A 123 13.64 1.31 4.58
C GLY A 123 14.59 2.48 4.29
N ARG A 124 14.21 3.67 4.75
CA ARG A 124 15.04 4.89 4.66
C ARG A 124 16.42 4.67 5.29
N LEU A 125 17.42 5.39 4.78
CA LEU A 125 18.81 5.34 5.26
C LEU A 125 19.39 3.91 5.27
N ASN A 126 18.97 3.06 4.33
CA ASN A 126 19.39 1.65 4.20
C ASN A 126 19.11 0.75 5.41
N ARG A 127 18.23 1.17 6.33
CA ARG A 127 17.79 0.32 7.46
C ARG A 127 17.10 -0.93 6.92
N ILE A 128 17.31 -2.06 7.59
CA ILE A 128 16.69 -3.34 7.21
C ILE A 128 15.18 -3.28 7.49
N TRP A 129 14.38 -3.75 6.54
CA TRP A 129 12.94 -3.98 6.71
C TRP A 129 12.64 -5.48 6.70
N HIS A 130 12.35 -6.04 7.87
CA HIS A 130 12.04 -7.47 8.01
C HIS A 130 10.74 -7.83 7.27
N SER A 131 10.86 -8.72 6.29
CA SER A 131 9.76 -9.09 5.39
C SER A 131 9.50 -10.61 5.35
N PRO A 132 9.15 -11.25 6.48
CA PRO A 132 9.01 -12.70 6.51
C PRO A 132 7.85 -13.20 5.64
N LYS A 133 8.07 -14.36 5.02
CA LYS A 133 7.13 -15.01 4.11
C LYS A 133 5.72 -15.14 4.70
N GLY A 134 4.68 -14.76 3.95
CA GLY A 134 3.29 -15.03 4.32
C GLY A 134 2.70 -14.19 5.46
N THR A 135 3.47 -13.24 6.00
CA THR A 135 3.07 -12.53 7.22
C THR A 135 2.64 -11.08 6.99
N GLY A 136 3.18 -10.41 5.98
CA GLY A 136 2.90 -9.00 5.73
C GLY A 136 2.58 -8.73 4.28
N ILE A 137 2.46 -7.45 3.98
CA ILE A 137 2.34 -6.93 2.62
C ILE A 137 3.63 -6.19 2.31
N TRP A 138 4.37 -6.71 1.33
CA TRP A 138 5.60 -6.13 0.83
C TRP A 138 5.34 -5.73 -0.60
N MET A 139 5.09 -4.44 -0.85
CA MET A 139 4.70 -3.98 -2.17
C MET A 139 5.39 -2.69 -2.57
N SER A 140 5.53 -2.48 -3.87
CA SER A 140 5.94 -1.21 -4.46
C SER A 140 4.96 -0.81 -5.57
N VAL A 141 4.56 0.45 -5.61
CA VAL A 141 3.66 1.02 -6.63
C VAL A 141 4.42 2.00 -7.50
N ILE A 142 4.26 1.90 -8.81
CA ILE A 142 4.85 2.82 -9.79
C ILE A 142 3.81 3.91 -10.12
N LEU A 143 4.15 5.16 -9.82
CA LEU A 143 3.36 6.34 -10.18
C LEU A 143 4.09 7.17 -11.25
N ARG A 144 3.37 7.87 -12.12
CA ARG A 144 3.93 8.77 -13.14
C ARG A 144 3.24 10.13 -13.15
N PRO A 145 3.29 10.88 -12.03
CA PRO A 145 2.64 12.18 -11.92
C PRO A 145 3.37 13.24 -12.76
N SER A 146 2.60 14.09 -13.43
CA SER A 146 3.15 15.29 -14.09
C SER A 146 3.30 16.45 -13.09
N ILE A 147 4.24 16.30 -12.14
CA ILE A 147 4.52 17.30 -11.10
C ILE A 147 6.02 17.67 -11.07
N PRO A 148 6.39 18.84 -10.53
CA PRO A 148 7.79 19.17 -10.25
C PRO A 148 8.43 18.22 -9.23
N PRO A 149 9.73 17.87 -9.35
CA PRO A 149 10.44 17.02 -8.39
C PRO A 149 10.29 17.43 -6.92
N GLN A 150 10.20 18.73 -6.63
CA GLN A 150 10.08 19.28 -5.29
C GLN A 150 8.75 18.93 -4.61
N GLN A 151 7.73 18.52 -5.39
CA GLN A 151 6.43 18.08 -4.88
C GLN A 151 6.38 16.58 -4.61
N ALA A 152 7.35 15.78 -5.08
CA ALA A 152 7.38 14.33 -4.86
C ALA A 152 7.23 13.90 -3.37
N PRO A 153 7.79 14.63 -2.37
CA PRO A 153 7.57 14.30 -0.96
C PRO A 153 6.09 14.28 -0.52
N GLN A 154 5.22 15.07 -1.16
CA GLN A 154 3.78 15.10 -0.88
C GLN A 154 3.12 13.74 -1.14
N LEU A 155 3.64 12.96 -2.10
CA LEU A 155 3.11 11.62 -2.41
C LEU A 155 3.34 10.63 -1.27
N THR A 156 4.41 10.79 -0.49
CA THR A 156 4.62 9.98 0.73
C THR A 156 3.49 10.20 1.74
N LEU A 157 3.09 11.46 1.92
CA LEU A 157 2.01 11.84 2.84
C LEU A 157 0.65 11.38 2.32
N LEU A 158 0.43 11.48 1.01
CA LEU A 158 -0.75 10.94 0.34
C LEU A 158 -0.89 9.43 0.56
N VAL A 159 0.19 8.69 0.33
CA VAL A 159 0.21 7.23 0.52
C VAL A 159 0.00 6.88 2.00
N ALA A 160 0.57 7.66 2.92
CA ALA A 160 0.33 7.45 4.36
C ALA A 160 -1.17 7.57 4.71
N VAL A 161 -1.87 8.57 4.16
CA VAL A 161 -3.31 8.71 4.31
C VAL A 161 -4.06 7.52 3.69
N ALA A 162 -3.68 7.10 2.48
CA ALA A 162 -4.32 5.97 1.80
C ALA A 162 -4.20 4.67 2.61
N VAL A 163 -3.02 4.40 3.17
CA VAL A 163 -2.77 3.22 4.01
C VAL A 163 -3.52 3.34 5.34
N ALA A 164 -3.53 4.51 5.98
CA ALA A 164 -4.28 4.73 7.21
C ALA A 164 -5.78 4.46 7.02
N GLN A 165 -6.37 5.01 5.95
CA GLN A 165 -7.78 4.78 5.60
C GLN A 165 -8.07 3.32 5.28
N ALA A 166 -7.17 2.62 4.60
CA ALA A 166 -7.34 1.20 4.27
C ALA A 166 -7.26 0.31 5.51
N ILE A 167 -6.31 0.55 6.40
CA ILE A 167 -6.23 -0.14 7.70
C ILE A 167 -7.51 0.12 8.50
N GLN A 168 -7.95 1.37 8.59
CA GLN A 168 -9.16 1.72 9.33
C GLN A 168 -10.40 1.04 8.76
N GLU A 169 -10.60 1.04 7.44
CA GLU A 169 -11.76 0.41 6.81
C GLU A 169 -11.79 -1.11 7.00
N VAL A 170 -10.64 -1.80 6.91
CA VAL A 170 -10.60 -3.26 7.01
C VAL A 170 -10.58 -3.75 8.46
N THR A 171 -9.94 -3.00 9.36
CA THR A 171 -9.69 -3.46 10.75
C THR A 171 -10.58 -2.79 11.79
N ASN A 172 -11.20 -1.65 11.48
CA ASN A 172 -11.85 -0.72 12.40
C ASN A 172 -10.91 -0.08 13.44
N ILE A 173 -9.58 -0.18 13.27
CA ILE A 173 -8.61 0.53 14.10
C ILE A 173 -8.24 1.85 13.42
N VAL A 174 -8.24 2.94 14.18
CA VAL A 174 -7.72 4.24 13.70
C VAL A 174 -6.21 4.27 13.94
N PRO A 175 -5.37 4.27 12.89
CA PRO A 175 -3.94 4.34 13.06
C PRO A 175 -3.44 5.78 13.12
N ASP A 176 -2.26 5.96 13.70
CA ASP A 176 -1.57 7.23 13.79
C ASP A 176 -0.53 7.37 12.69
N ILE A 177 -0.44 8.53 12.03
CA ILE A 177 0.64 8.83 11.10
C ILE A 177 1.73 9.61 11.84
N LYS A 178 2.96 9.07 11.84
CA LYS A 178 4.16 9.75 12.30
C LYS A 178 4.96 10.24 11.09
N TRP A 179 5.08 11.56 10.98
CA TRP A 179 5.81 12.20 9.90
C TRP A 179 7.27 11.68 9.80
N PRO A 180 7.82 11.50 8.59
CA PRO A 180 7.16 11.71 7.30
C PRO A 180 6.47 10.46 6.72
N ASN A 181 6.74 9.27 7.25
CA ASN A 181 6.56 8.04 6.46
C ASN A 181 6.22 6.77 7.28
N ASP A 182 5.91 6.92 8.57
CA ASP A 182 5.61 5.81 9.46
C ASP A 182 4.14 5.83 9.87
N ILE A 183 3.52 4.65 9.96
CA ILE A 183 2.19 4.50 10.57
C ILE A 183 2.33 3.65 11.81
N LEU A 184 1.69 4.10 12.89
CA LEU A 184 1.78 3.52 14.22
C LEU A 184 0.43 3.01 14.69
N LEU A 185 0.46 1.98 15.52
CA LEU A 185 -0.63 1.55 16.38
C LEU A 185 -0.10 1.52 17.80
N ASN A 186 -0.80 2.18 18.74
CA ASN A 186 -0.39 2.24 20.15
C ASN A 186 1.09 2.67 20.31
N GLY A 187 1.54 3.62 19.49
CA GLY A 187 2.91 4.14 19.47
C GLY A 187 3.98 3.20 18.87
N LYS A 188 3.60 2.01 18.38
CA LYS A 188 4.50 1.05 17.72
C LYS A 188 4.30 1.03 16.22
N LYS A 189 5.38 0.83 15.47
CA LYS A 189 5.38 0.88 14.00
C LYS A 189 4.69 -0.34 13.39
N VAL A 190 3.69 -0.09 12.54
CA VAL A 190 2.98 -1.12 11.76
C VAL A 190 3.24 -0.98 10.26
N VAL A 191 3.52 0.24 9.77
CA VAL A 191 3.85 0.50 8.35
C VAL A 191 5.09 1.35 8.22
N GLY A 192 5.90 1.03 7.21
CA GLY A 192 6.93 1.90 6.68
C GLY A 192 6.68 2.21 5.21
N ILE A 193 6.78 3.48 4.83
CA ILE A 193 6.67 3.94 3.45
C ILE A 193 8.03 4.46 2.98
N LEU A 194 8.43 4.09 1.77
CA LEU A 194 9.65 4.55 1.12
C LEU A 194 9.30 5.05 -0.28
N THR A 195 9.43 6.36 -0.49
CA THR A 195 9.21 6.98 -1.80
C THR A 195 10.55 7.33 -2.42
N GLU A 196 10.81 6.82 -3.62
CA GLU A 196 12.01 7.11 -4.39
C GLU A 196 11.65 7.69 -5.74
N LEU A 197 12.42 8.69 -6.16
CA LEU A 197 12.15 9.46 -7.35
C LEU A 197 13.07 9.03 -8.50
N GLN A 198 12.49 8.80 -9.68
CA GLN A 198 13.20 8.76 -10.95
C GLN A 198 12.80 10.01 -11.75
N ALA A 199 13.70 10.98 -11.86
CA ALA A 199 13.41 12.27 -12.49
C ALA A 199 14.58 12.72 -13.37
N ASP A 200 14.22 13.49 -14.40
CA ASP A 200 15.15 14.39 -15.09
C ASP A 200 15.18 15.73 -14.35
N PRO A 201 16.09 16.67 -14.71
CA PRO A 201 16.18 17.97 -14.04
C PRO A 201 14.85 18.74 -13.97
N ASP A 202 14.01 18.62 -15.01
CA ASP A 202 12.79 19.44 -15.16
C ASP A 202 11.49 18.70 -14.82
N GLN A 203 11.48 17.36 -14.80
CA GLN A 203 10.25 16.59 -14.60
C GLN A 203 10.49 15.22 -13.94
N VAL A 204 9.52 14.80 -13.14
CA VAL A 204 9.41 13.44 -12.62
C VAL A 204 9.03 12.46 -13.74
N ARG A 205 9.87 11.43 -13.99
CA ARG A 205 9.55 10.33 -14.91
C ARG A 205 8.71 9.25 -14.25
N ALA A 206 9.08 8.90 -13.01
CA ALA A 206 8.37 7.94 -12.19
C ALA A 206 8.64 8.20 -10.70
N VAL A 207 7.68 7.83 -9.87
CA VAL A 207 7.82 7.76 -8.41
C VAL A 207 7.54 6.33 -8.00
N ILE A 208 8.51 5.69 -7.35
CA ILE A 208 8.40 4.32 -6.87
C ILE A 208 8.11 4.38 -5.37
N VAL A 209 6.92 3.95 -4.98
CA VAL A 209 6.46 3.98 -3.59
C VAL A 209 6.45 2.56 -3.02
N GLY A 210 7.44 2.25 -2.19
CA GLY A 210 7.51 1.04 -1.38
C GLY A 210 6.65 1.17 -0.12
N ILE A 211 5.85 0.15 0.14
CA ILE A 211 4.91 0.06 1.27
C ILE A 211 5.12 -1.30 1.93
N GLY A 212 5.62 -1.27 3.16
CA GLY A 212 5.73 -2.45 4.01
C GLY A 212 4.69 -2.39 5.13
N ILE A 213 3.77 -3.36 5.19
CA ILE A 213 2.71 -3.44 6.21
C ILE A 213 2.87 -4.73 7.02
N ASN A 214 2.99 -4.59 8.34
CA ASN A 214 2.95 -5.70 9.26
C ASN A 214 1.48 -6.12 9.50
N VAL A 215 1.06 -7.25 8.93
CA VAL A 215 -0.33 -7.73 9.00
C VAL A 215 -0.48 -8.86 10.03
N ASN A 216 0.03 -10.06 9.71
CA ASN A 216 -0.18 -11.31 10.42
C ASN A 216 1.07 -11.78 11.21
N GLN A 217 2.12 -10.95 11.34
CA GLN A 217 3.28 -11.29 12.18
C GLN A 217 2.83 -11.48 13.63
N LYS A 218 3.31 -12.54 14.28
CA LYS A 218 3.05 -12.80 15.71
C LYS A 218 4.20 -12.40 16.62
N GLN A 219 5.39 -12.23 16.05
CA GLN A 219 6.61 -11.90 16.76
C GLN A 219 7.53 -11.09 15.85
N PHE A 220 8.41 -10.33 16.48
CA PHE A 220 9.46 -9.56 15.82
C PHE A 220 10.82 -9.91 16.43
N PRO A 221 11.93 -9.69 15.69
CA PRO A 221 13.27 -9.74 16.25
C PRO A 221 13.41 -8.90 17.53
N ASN A 222 14.21 -9.38 18.48
CA ASN A 222 14.31 -8.81 19.83
C ASN A 222 14.71 -7.32 19.85
N ASP A 223 15.53 -6.90 18.89
CA ASP A 223 16.03 -5.53 18.72
C ASP A 223 14.93 -4.54 18.32
N ILE A 224 13.84 -5.01 17.68
CA ILE A 224 12.72 -4.16 17.25
C ILE A 224 11.38 -4.53 17.90
N ALA A 225 11.32 -5.57 18.72
CA ALA A 225 10.08 -6.06 19.34
C ALA A 225 9.35 -5.02 20.20
N SER A 226 10.07 -4.04 20.76
CA SER A 226 9.48 -2.93 21.53
C SER A 226 9.02 -1.76 20.65
N LEU A 227 9.47 -1.70 19.39
CA LEU A 227 9.29 -0.59 18.46
C LEU A 227 8.30 -0.91 17.33
N ALA A 228 8.09 -2.20 17.02
CA ALA A 228 7.23 -2.68 15.94
C ALA A 228 6.04 -3.48 16.46
N THR A 229 4.96 -3.46 15.69
CA THR A 229 3.76 -4.28 15.90
C THR A 229 3.15 -4.70 14.57
N SER A 230 2.08 -5.51 14.62
CA SER A 230 1.30 -5.96 13.46
C SER A 230 -0.19 -5.78 13.73
N LEU A 231 -1.00 -5.77 12.67
CA LEU A 231 -2.46 -5.78 12.82
C LEU A 231 -2.94 -6.96 13.66
N ALA A 232 -2.31 -8.13 13.53
CA ALA A 232 -2.67 -9.31 14.28
C ALA A 232 -2.31 -9.23 15.77
N ILE A 233 -1.17 -8.63 16.12
CA ILE A 233 -0.79 -8.43 17.53
C ILE A 233 -1.75 -7.45 18.19
N GLU A 234 -2.09 -6.34 17.54
CA GLU A 234 -2.95 -5.30 18.12
C GLU A 234 -4.43 -5.71 18.21
N THR A 235 -4.87 -6.71 17.42
CA THR A 235 -6.28 -7.13 17.37
C THR A 235 -6.54 -8.53 17.91
N GLY A 236 -5.51 -9.35 18.06
CA GLY A 236 -5.64 -10.77 18.41
C GLY A 236 -6.21 -11.67 17.30
N ARG A 237 -6.36 -11.17 16.06
CA ARG A 237 -6.88 -11.95 14.92
C ARG A 237 -6.08 -11.73 13.64
N THR A 238 -6.16 -12.66 12.69
CA THR A 238 -5.52 -12.54 11.38
C THR A 238 -6.40 -11.81 10.37
N PHE A 239 -5.78 -11.18 9.37
CA PHE A 239 -6.46 -10.49 8.28
C PHE A 239 -6.11 -11.10 6.92
N HIS A 240 -7.07 -11.04 6.00
CA HIS A 240 -6.86 -11.38 4.59
C HIS A 240 -6.08 -10.24 3.92
N ARG A 241 -4.81 -10.49 3.58
CA ARG A 241 -3.89 -9.48 3.06
C ARG A 241 -4.32 -8.92 1.70
N PRO A 242 -4.85 -9.72 0.75
CA PRO A 242 -5.37 -9.19 -0.51
C PRO A 242 -6.45 -8.13 -0.30
N LYS A 243 -7.34 -8.31 0.69
CA LYS A 243 -8.39 -7.34 0.98
C LYS A 243 -7.83 -5.98 1.41
N ILE A 244 -6.77 -5.97 2.22
CA ILE A 244 -6.08 -4.74 2.63
C ILE A 244 -5.45 -4.06 1.41
N VAL A 245 -4.78 -4.82 0.55
CA VAL A 245 -4.16 -4.27 -0.68
C VAL A 245 -5.21 -3.68 -1.62
N GLN A 246 -6.33 -4.37 -1.83
CA GLN A 246 -7.43 -3.87 -2.67
C GLN A 246 -7.99 -2.54 -2.14
N THR A 247 -8.28 -2.47 -0.84
CA THR A 247 -8.78 -1.24 -0.23
C THR A 247 -7.72 -0.14 -0.30
N LEU A 248 -6.45 -0.45 -0.03
CA LEU A 248 -5.33 0.49 -0.18
C LEU A 248 -5.25 1.05 -1.60
N LEU A 249 -5.23 0.21 -2.63
CA LEU A 249 -5.13 0.66 -4.02
C LEU A 249 -6.34 1.52 -4.41
N GLN A 250 -7.54 1.18 -3.93
CA GLN A 250 -8.73 2.00 -4.14
C GLN A 250 -8.60 3.38 -3.51
N LYS A 251 -8.19 3.48 -2.23
CA LYS A 251 -7.98 4.77 -1.55
C LYS A 251 -6.86 5.56 -2.21
N LEU A 252 -5.77 4.88 -2.55
CA LEU A 252 -4.60 5.49 -3.18
C LEU A 252 -4.97 6.11 -4.54
N GLU A 253 -5.68 5.39 -5.41
CA GLU A 253 -6.10 5.92 -6.71
C GLU A 253 -7.05 7.12 -6.56
N GLN A 254 -8.01 7.05 -5.63
CA GLN A 254 -8.93 8.16 -5.35
C GLN A 254 -8.21 9.42 -4.85
N LEU A 255 -7.33 9.27 -3.84
CA LEU A 255 -6.57 10.38 -3.28
C LEU A 255 -5.56 10.93 -4.30
N TYR A 256 -4.97 10.08 -5.11
CA TYR A 256 -4.06 10.47 -6.18
C TYR A 256 -4.78 11.29 -7.27
N GLU A 257 -5.97 10.87 -7.70
CA GLU A 257 -6.81 11.64 -8.61
C GLU A 257 -7.19 13.00 -8.00
N GLN A 258 -7.58 13.04 -6.72
CA GLN A 258 -7.88 14.29 -6.02
C GLN A 258 -6.67 15.22 -5.93
N TYR A 259 -5.49 14.68 -5.64
CA TYR A 259 -4.23 15.42 -5.56
C TYR A 259 -3.86 16.04 -6.91
N LEU A 260 -3.97 15.30 -8.00
CA LEU A 260 -3.67 15.81 -9.34
C LEU A 260 -4.64 16.92 -9.78
N GLN A 261 -5.89 16.86 -9.33
CA GLN A 261 -6.93 17.83 -9.69
C GLN A 261 -6.93 19.09 -8.81
N HIS A 262 -6.71 18.94 -7.50
CA HIS A 262 -6.92 20.00 -6.50
C HIS A 262 -5.64 20.37 -5.74
N GLY A 263 -4.50 19.76 -6.07
CA GLY A 263 -3.24 19.95 -5.38
C GLY A 263 -3.19 19.27 -4.01
N PHE A 264 -2.23 19.70 -3.19
CA PHE A 264 -1.91 19.03 -1.91
C PHE A 264 -2.86 19.35 -0.76
N LEU A 265 -3.63 20.43 -0.82
CA LEU A 265 -4.42 20.90 0.33
C LEU A 265 -5.42 19.86 0.86
N PRO A 266 -6.20 19.12 0.05
CA PRO A 266 -7.09 18.08 0.56
C PRO A 266 -6.34 16.96 1.29
N ILE A 267 -5.17 16.58 0.76
CA ILE A 267 -4.32 15.54 1.35
C ILE A 267 -3.73 16.01 2.67
N LYS A 268 -3.28 17.26 2.73
CA LYS A 268 -2.76 17.89 3.94
C LYS A 268 -3.77 17.82 5.08
N LEU A 269 -5.01 18.22 4.84
CA LEU A 269 -6.07 18.21 5.86
C LEU A 269 -6.35 16.80 6.38
N LEU A 270 -6.41 15.81 5.49
CA LEU A 270 -6.57 14.41 5.86
C LEU A 270 -5.37 13.90 6.66
N TRP A 271 -4.15 14.24 6.23
CA TRP A 271 -2.93 13.83 6.91
C TRP A 271 -2.84 14.41 8.32
N GLU A 272 -3.14 15.70 8.49
CA GLU A 272 -3.13 16.38 9.79
C GLU A 272 -4.17 15.77 10.76
N ALA A 273 -5.30 15.25 10.25
CA ALA A 273 -6.30 14.56 11.06
C ALA A 273 -5.82 13.21 11.65
N TYR A 274 -4.84 12.56 11.02
CA TYR A 274 -4.22 11.32 11.52
C TYR A 274 -2.89 11.56 12.25
N ALA A 275 -2.38 12.79 12.30
CA ALA A 275 -1.01 13.06 12.73
C ALA A 275 -0.86 13.04 14.25
N ILE A 276 -0.11 12.08 14.79
CA ILE A 276 0.12 11.95 16.24
C ILE A 276 1.03 13.05 16.82
N THR A 277 1.84 13.69 15.98
CA THR A 277 2.86 14.64 16.45
C THR A 277 2.33 16.06 16.60
N ILE A 278 1.21 16.43 15.96
CA ILE A 278 0.75 17.82 15.96
C ILE A 278 0.36 18.25 17.38
N GLY A 279 0.87 19.41 17.80
CA GLY A 279 0.72 19.94 19.15
C GLY A 279 1.65 19.30 20.20
N GLN A 280 2.43 18.29 19.84
CA GLN A 280 3.33 17.61 20.76
C GLN A 280 4.75 18.19 20.73
N GLN A 281 5.45 18.07 21.86
CA GLN A 281 6.88 18.32 21.97
C GLN A 281 7.67 17.14 21.40
N ILE A 282 8.45 17.39 20.35
CA ILE A 282 9.20 16.36 19.63
C ILE A 282 10.67 16.75 19.43
N VAL A 283 11.48 15.75 19.10
CA VAL A 283 12.85 15.95 18.63
C VAL A 283 12.95 15.46 17.19
N ALA A 284 13.28 16.36 16.27
CA ALA A 284 13.56 16.06 14.88
C ALA A 284 15.07 15.88 14.70
N ARG A 285 15.53 14.64 14.48
CA ARG A 285 16.94 14.36 14.18
C ARG A 285 17.19 14.45 12.69
N THR A 286 17.91 15.49 12.27
CA THR A 286 18.33 15.73 10.90
C THR A 286 19.80 15.37 10.72
N LEU A 287 20.30 15.36 9.47
CA LEU A 287 21.73 15.21 9.19
C LEU A 287 22.59 16.33 9.78
N ASN A 288 22.01 17.52 9.96
CA ASN A 288 22.70 18.71 10.45
C ASN A 288 22.55 18.90 11.97
N GLY A 289 21.97 17.94 12.68
CA GLY A 289 21.72 18.00 14.11
C GLY A 289 20.25 17.82 14.50
N ALA A 290 19.99 17.89 15.81
CA ALA A 290 18.65 17.71 16.37
C ALA A 290 17.98 19.07 16.63
N VAL A 291 16.75 19.23 16.17
CA VAL A 291 15.89 20.38 16.46
C VAL A 291 14.80 19.93 17.42
N ARG A 292 14.57 20.69 18.50
CA ARG A 292 13.56 20.38 19.53
C ARG A 292 12.48 21.46 19.51
N GLY A 293 11.23 21.07 19.71
CA GLY A 293 10.14 22.03 19.77
C GLY A 293 8.75 21.41 19.67
N THR A 294 7.73 22.27 19.59
CA THR A 294 6.33 21.88 19.36
C THR A 294 6.06 21.74 17.88
N ALA A 295 5.53 20.61 17.43
CA ALA A 295 5.13 20.43 16.03
C ALA A 295 3.81 21.17 15.73
N LEU A 296 3.86 22.14 14.81
CA LEU A 296 2.74 22.99 14.43
C LEU A 296 1.94 22.47 13.21
N GLY A 297 2.23 21.26 12.74
CA GLY A 297 1.69 20.70 11.50
C GLY A 297 2.66 20.83 10.33
N ILE A 298 2.13 20.77 9.11
CA ILE A 298 2.94 20.79 7.87
C ILE A 298 2.65 22.01 6.99
N THR A 299 3.60 22.36 6.13
CA THR A 299 3.41 23.38 5.09
C THR A 299 2.61 22.82 3.91
N ASP A 300 2.30 23.67 2.93
CA ASP A 300 1.65 23.26 1.68
C ASP A 300 2.59 22.45 0.77
N SER A 301 3.89 22.38 1.10
CA SER A 301 4.87 21.47 0.50
C SER A 301 5.04 20.15 1.29
N GLY A 302 4.34 19.96 2.41
CA GLY A 302 4.47 18.79 3.28
C GLY A 302 5.66 18.84 4.25
N THR A 303 6.32 20.00 4.37
CA THR A 303 7.46 20.23 5.28
C THR A 303 6.96 20.39 6.71
N LEU A 304 7.59 19.72 7.68
CA LEU A 304 7.19 19.81 9.09
C LEU A 304 7.59 21.18 9.68
N LYS A 305 6.64 21.84 10.34
CA LYS A 305 6.86 23.09 11.08
C LYS A 305 7.10 22.79 12.55
N LEU A 306 8.24 23.21 13.09
CA LEU A 306 8.61 23.02 14.48
C LEU A 306 8.89 24.36 15.14
N GLN A 307 8.20 24.68 16.24
CA GLN A 307 8.45 25.88 17.03
C GLN A 307 9.40 25.55 18.18
N ALA A 308 10.59 26.14 18.17
CA ALA A 308 11.57 26.02 19.24
C ALA A 308 11.15 26.81 20.50
N GLU A 309 11.87 26.61 21.61
CA GLU A 309 11.56 27.27 22.90
C GLU A 309 11.71 28.81 22.85
N ASP A 310 12.58 29.32 21.99
CA ASP A 310 12.76 30.75 21.74
C ASP A 310 11.66 31.37 20.83
N GLY A 311 10.70 30.55 20.39
CA GLY A 311 9.61 30.92 19.50
C GLY A 311 9.93 30.86 18.01
N ALA A 312 11.18 30.57 17.61
CA ALA A 312 11.57 30.45 16.21
C ALA A 312 10.90 29.25 15.53
N ILE A 313 10.47 29.43 14.28
CA ILE A 313 9.86 28.37 13.47
C ILE A 313 10.91 27.77 12.53
N HIS A 314 11.18 26.49 12.71
CA HIS A 314 12.05 25.69 11.84
C HIS A 314 11.21 24.86 10.87
N TYR A 315 11.69 24.76 9.63
CA TYR A 315 11.10 23.95 8.56
C TYR A 315 11.96 22.72 8.33
N ILE A 316 11.43 21.53 8.65
CA ILE A 316 12.14 20.26 8.59
C ILE A 316 11.70 19.47 7.36
N TYR A 317 12.62 19.26 6.43
CA TYR A 317 12.37 18.56 5.16
C TYR A 317 12.57 17.04 5.26
N SER A 318 13.44 16.59 6.16
CA SER A 318 13.68 15.16 6.43
C SER A 318 14.26 15.02 7.84
N ALA A 319 13.68 14.13 8.63
CA ALA A 319 14.20 13.77 9.94
C ALA A 319 13.73 12.37 10.37
N ASP A 320 14.37 11.83 11.38
CA ASP A 320 13.78 10.85 12.29
C ASP A 320 13.10 11.60 13.44
N ILE A 321 11.83 11.28 13.71
CA ILE A 321 11.04 11.96 14.75
C ILE A 321 10.97 11.09 16.01
N GLU A 322 11.38 11.68 17.13
CA GLU A 322 11.21 11.14 18.47
C GLU A 322 10.13 11.93 19.20
N ILE A 323 9.11 11.22 19.69
CA ILE A 323 8.06 11.77 20.54
C ILE A 323 8.49 11.49 21.98
N LYS A 324 8.52 12.53 22.84
CA LYS A 324 8.76 12.31 24.26
C LYS A 324 7.60 11.47 24.82
N LYS A 325 7.90 10.31 25.40
CA LYS A 325 6.91 9.57 26.19
C LYS A 325 6.57 10.42 27.41
N GLN A 326 5.27 10.64 27.63
CA GLN A 326 4.75 11.15 28.91
C GLN A 326 4.99 10.12 30.00
#